data_AF-A0A2V7FXF6-F1
#
_entry.id   AF-A0A2V7FXF6-F1
#
_cell.length_a   1.000
_cell.length_b   1.000
_cell.length_c   1.000
_cell.angle_alpha   90.00
_cell.angle_beta   90.00
_cell.angle_gamma   90.00
#
_symmetry.space_group_name_H-M   'P 1'
#
loop_
_entity.id
_entity.type
_entity.pdbx_description
1 polymer ?
#
loop_
_entity_poly.entity_id
_entity_poly.type
_entity_poly.pdbx_seq_one_letter_code
_entity_poly.pdbx_strand_id
1 'polypeptide(L)'
;MLDVNRTPVTLPRTLLETVTVPPRRWSVVLRPRDAVCLPRDWGDRYLTCPGCRNRAPTRGHPLTLGCPRCGGVYAVGWDEFDLTAHAALPPALPPPGQTPRQRPVLR
;
A
#
# COMPACT_ATOMS: atom_id res chain seq x y z
N MET A 1 -18.32 -2.55 -11.87
CA MET A 1 -18.50 -3.30 -10.61
C MET A 1 -17.25 -4.12 -10.39
N LEU A 2 -16.58 -3.95 -9.26
CA LEU A 2 -15.38 -4.70 -8.91
C LEU A 2 -15.77 -5.80 -7.91
N ASP A 3 -15.40 -7.05 -8.14
CA ASP A 3 -15.59 -8.10 -7.14
C ASP A 3 -14.38 -8.17 -6.21
N VAL A 4 -14.61 -8.06 -4.91
CA VAL A 4 -13.59 -8.21 -3.88
C VAL A 4 -14.04 -9.30 -2.91
N ASN A 5 -13.40 -10.45 -2.95
CA ASN A 5 -13.73 -11.61 -2.11
C ASN A 5 -15.21 -12.06 -2.23
N ARG A 6 -15.77 -12.11 -3.45
CA ARG A 6 -17.19 -12.42 -3.71
C ARG A 6 -18.18 -11.36 -3.23
N THR A 7 -17.67 -10.20 -2.83
CA THR A 7 -18.48 -9.04 -2.48
C THR A 7 -18.34 -8.01 -3.57
N PRO A 8 -19.42 -7.62 -4.24
CA PRO A 8 -19.34 -6.57 -5.23
C PRO A 8 -19.17 -5.20 -4.59
N VAL A 9 -18.20 -4.45 -5.07
CA VAL A 9 -17.87 -3.10 -4.65
C VAL A 9 -18.07 -2.14 -5.82
N THR A 10 -18.84 -1.09 -5.58
CA THR A 10 -19.06 -0.01 -6.55
C THR A 10 -18.00 1.07 -6.32
N LEU A 11 -17.10 1.23 -7.28
CA LEU A 11 -16.06 2.26 -7.28
C LEU A 11 -16.15 3.06 -8.58
N PRO A 12 -15.97 4.41 -8.53
CA PRO A 12 -15.77 5.22 -9.72
C PRO A 12 -14.60 4.68 -10.55
N ARG A 13 -14.76 4.63 -11.88
CA ARG A 13 -13.70 4.15 -12.78
C ARG A 13 -12.42 4.98 -12.67
N THR A 14 -12.54 6.26 -12.35
CA THR A 14 -11.42 7.18 -12.13
C THR A 14 -10.52 6.81 -10.95
N LEU A 15 -11.02 6.00 -10.00
CA LEU A 15 -10.23 5.48 -8.88
C LEU A 15 -9.64 4.09 -9.15
N LEU A 16 -9.86 3.52 -10.34
CA LEU A 16 -9.46 2.16 -10.68
C LEU A 16 -8.47 2.15 -11.84
N GLU A 17 -7.22 1.85 -11.53
CA GLU A 17 -6.22 1.47 -12.51
C GLU A 17 -6.16 -0.06 -12.65
N THR A 18 -6.12 -0.57 -13.88
CA THR A 18 -6.03 -2.01 -14.16
C THR A 18 -4.71 -2.29 -14.85
N VAL A 19 -3.76 -2.86 -14.11
CA VAL A 19 -2.43 -3.20 -14.64
C VAL A 19 -2.46 -4.66 -15.12
N THR A 20 -2.09 -4.89 -16.37
CA THR A 20 -2.06 -6.24 -16.97
C THR A 20 -0.78 -7.00 -16.65
N VAL A 21 0.30 -6.28 -16.32
CA VAL A 21 1.60 -6.86 -15.98
C VAL A 21 1.61 -7.19 -14.48
N PRO A 22 1.80 -8.46 -14.09
CA PRO A 22 1.91 -8.80 -12.68
C PRO A 22 3.17 -8.16 -12.08
N PRO A 23 3.16 -7.84 -10.77
CA PRO A 23 4.35 -7.32 -10.11
C PRO A 23 5.49 -8.33 -10.27
N ARG A 24 6.69 -7.84 -10.57
CA ARG A 24 7.90 -8.68 -10.73
C ARG A 24 8.72 -8.79 -9.44
N ARG A 25 8.34 -8.01 -8.43
CA ARG A 25 9.00 -7.88 -7.12
C ARG A 25 8.02 -8.31 -6.03
N TRP A 26 8.53 -8.61 -4.84
CA TRP A 26 7.67 -8.76 -3.67
C TRP A 26 6.95 -7.44 -3.39
N SER A 27 5.63 -7.50 -3.34
CA SER A 27 4.80 -6.38 -2.92
C SER A 27 4.75 -6.35 -1.39
N VAL A 28 5.07 -5.20 -0.80
CA VAL A 28 4.93 -4.97 0.63
C VAL A 28 3.50 -4.47 0.90
N VAL A 29 2.83 -5.07 1.87
CA VAL A 29 1.43 -4.73 2.20
C VAL A 29 1.36 -4.37 3.68
N LEU A 30 0.81 -3.19 3.97
CA LEU A 30 0.46 -2.80 5.34
C LEU A 30 -0.61 -3.74 5.88
N ARG A 31 -0.46 -4.15 7.13
CA ARG A 31 -1.47 -4.93 7.83
C ARG A 31 -2.71 -4.05 8.06
N PRO A 32 -3.87 -4.41 7.50
CA PRO A 32 -5.12 -3.74 7.87
C PRO A 32 -5.39 -3.95 9.36
N ARG A 33 -5.95 -2.94 10.03
CA ARG A 33 -6.30 -3.03 11.46
C ARG A 33 -7.23 -4.22 11.75
N ASP A 34 -8.12 -4.51 10.81
CA ASP A 34 -9.13 -5.58 10.90
C ASP A 34 -8.68 -6.89 10.25
N ALA A 35 -7.37 -7.14 10.14
CA ALA A 35 -6.86 -8.37 9.53
C ALA A 35 -7.12 -9.61 10.41
N VAL A 36 -8.18 -10.35 10.08
CA VAL A 36 -8.59 -11.57 10.82
C VAL A 36 -7.71 -12.80 10.52
N CYS A 37 -7.11 -12.87 9.32
CA CYS A 37 -6.43 -14.08 8.83
C CYS A 37 -4.89 -13.97 8.72
N LEU A 38 -4.26 -13.08 9.47
CA LEU A 38 -2.79 -12.95 9.50
C LEU A 38 -2.23 -13.38 10.87
N PRO A 39 -1.17 -14.22 10.90
CA PRO A 39 -0.51 -14.56 12.15
C PRO A 39 -0.04 -13.32 12.91
N ARG A 40 -0.19 -13.31 14.24
CA ARG A 40 0.19 -12.16 15.07
C ARG A 40 1.67 -11.80 14.94
N ASP A 41 2.54 -12.79 14.79
CA ASP A 41 4.00 -12.64 14.70
C ASP A 41 4.53 -11.95 13.43
N TRP A 42 3.67 -11.62 12.45
CA TRP A 42 4.11 -11.02 11.19
C TRP A 42 4.28 -9.49 11.29
N GLY A 43 3.90 -8.86 12.41
CA GLY A 43 4.02 -7.42 12.63
C GLY A 43 2.99 -6.60 11.84
N ASP A 44 3.38 -5.36 11.49
CA ASP A 44 2.52 -4.36 10.83
C ASP A 44 2.55 -4.41 9.30
N ARG A 45 3.39 -5.27 8.71
CA ARG A 45 3.50 -5.42 7.26
C ARG A 45 3.91 -6.84 6.88
N TYR A 46 3.49 -7.26 5.70
CA TYR A 46 3.83 -8.58 5.14
C TYR A 46 4.17 -8.46 3.65
N LEU A 47 4.82 -9.49 3.11
CA LEU A 47 5.20 -9.56 1.71
C LEU A 47 4.30 -10.51 0.94
N THR A 48 3.98 -10.17 -0.31
CA THR A 48 3.25 -11.03 -1.25
C THR A 48 4.13 -11.40 -2.44
N CYS A 49 4.28 -12.71 -2.69
CA CYS A 49 5.15 -13.23 -3.73
C CYS A 49 4.61 -12.91 -5.13
N PRO A 50 5.44 -12.38 -6.05
CA PRO A 50 5.01 -12.10 -7.43
C PRO A 50 4.67 -13.36 -8.23
N GLY A 51 5.37 -14.47 -7.99
CA GLY A 51 5.19 -15.70 -8.75
C GLY A 51 3.97 -16.54 -8.34
N CYS A 52 3.74 -16.72 -7.04
CA CYS A 52 2.71 -17.63 -6.53
C CYS A 52 1.70 -16.99 -5.55
N ARG A 53 1.79 -15.67 -5.34
CA ARG A 53 0.92 -14.91 -4.41
C ARG A 53 0.96 -15.40 -2.96
N ASN A 54 1.97 -16.22 -2.62
CA ASN A 54 2.18 -16.65 -1.25
C ASN A 54 2.55 -15.46 -0.37
N ARG A 55 1.97 -15.41 0.83
CA ARG A 55 2.29 -14.37 1.80
C ARG A 55 3.43 -14.84 2.69
N ALA A 56 4.32 -13.92 3.06
CA ALA A 56 5.46 -14.20 3.94
C ALA A 56 5.62 -13.05 4.97
N PRO A 57 6.14 -13.35 6.17
CA PRO A 57 6.44 -12.33 7.16
C PRO A 57 7.57 -11.42 6.67
N THR A 58 7.52 -10.15 7.08
CA THR A 58 8.59 -9.19 6.80
C THR A 58 9.45 -9.01 8.03
N ARG A 59 10.70 -9.49 7.98
CA ARG A 59 11.69 -9.24 9.04
C ARG A 59 12.67 -8.18 8.55
N GLY A 60 12.62 -6.98 9.12
CA GLY A 60 13.49 -5.86 8.72
C GLY A 60 13.12 -5.26 7.36
N HIS A 61 14.14 -5.02 6.53
CA HIS A 61 14.05 -4.40 5.21
C HIS A 61 14.89 -5.15 4.13
N PRO A 62 14.65 -6.46 3.90
CA PRO A 62 15.44 -7.25 2.97
C PRO A 62 15.32 -6.74 1.53
N LEU A 63 16.44 -6.62 0.81
CA LEU A 63 16.44 -6.23 -0.60
C LEU A 63 15.91 -7.34 -1.53
N THR A 64 16.10 -8.60 -1.13
CA THR A 64 15.67 -9.80 -1.86
C THR A 64 15.15 -10.84 -0.89
N LEU A 65 14.17 -11.64 -1.33
CA LEU A 65 13.62 -12.74 -0.52
C LEU A 65 13.26 -13.95 -1.40
N GLY A 66 13.61 -15.15 -0.90
CA GLY A 66 13.18 -16.42 -1.47
C GLY A 66 11.77 -16.78 -1.05
N CYS A 67 10.95 -17.26 -1.99
CA CYS A 67 9.60 -17.71 -1.68
C CYS A 67 9.61 -19.16 -1.17
N PRO A 68 9.09 -19.46 0.03
CA PRO A 68 9.05 -20.81 0.56
C PRO A 68 8.09 -21.74 -0.21
N ARG A 69 7.19 -21.19 -1.03
CA ARG A 69 6.19 -21.95 -1.78
C ARG A 69 6.63 -22.30 -3.21
N CYS A 70 7.21 -21.34 -3.94
CA CYS A 70 7.64 -21.56 -5.33
C CYS A 70 9.15 -21.63 -5.52
N GLY A 71 9.95 -21.41 -4.48
CA GLY A 71 11.41 -21.44 -4.54
C GLY A 71 12.06 -20.24 -5.25
N GLY A 72 11.29 -19.41 -5.95
CA GLY A 72 11.83 -18.24 -6.65
C GLY A 72 12.35 -17.17 -5.70
N VAL A 73 13.46 -16.53 -6.08
CA VAL A 73 14.06 -15.39 -5.37
C VAL A 73 13.75 -14.12 -6.15
N TYR A 74 13.17 -13.13 -5.46
CA TYR A 74 12.75 -11.87 -6.07
C TYR A 74 13.22 -10.69 -5.22
N ALA A 75 13.46 -9.55 -5.87
CA ALA A 75 13.68 -8.29 -5.17
C ALA A 75 12.42 -7.82 -4.44
N VAL A 76 12.59 -7.05 -3.37
CA VAL A 76 11.48 -6.47 -2.61
C VAL A 76 11.25 -5.03 -3.03
N GLY A 77 10.01 -4.69 -3.39
CA GLY A 77 9.61 -3.36 -3.86
C GLY A 77 9.40 -2.36 -2.73
N TRP A 78 10.43 -2.09 -1.93
CA TRP A 78 10.36 -1.10 -0.85
C TRP A 78 10.06 0.31 -1.37
N ASP A 79 10.69 0.70 -2.47
CA ASP A 79 10.45 1.98 -3.13
C ASP A 79 8.97 2.19 -3.52
N GLU A 80 8.36 1.18 -4.14
CA GLU A 80 6.93 1.20 -4.51
C GLU A 80 6.02 1.28 -3.27
N PHE A 81 6.44 0.62 -2.19
CA PHE A 81 5.73 0.67 -0.92
C PHE A 81 5.83 2.04 -0.24
N ASP A 82 7.02 2.64 -0.20
CA ASP A 82 7.21 3.97 0.40
C ASP A 82 6.37 5.01 -0.34
N LEU A 83 6.34 4.99 -1.67
CA LEU A 83 5.49 5.88 -2.47
C LEU A 83 3.99 5.69 -2.14
N THR A 84 3.54 4.44 -2.04
CA THR A 84 2.15 4.12 -1.72
C THR A 84 1.80 4.48 -0.27
N ALA A 85 2.71 4.24 0.68
CA ALA A 85 2.52 4.56 2.09
C ALA A 85 2.45 6.08 2.31
N HIS A 86 3.29 6.86 1.61
CA HIS A 86 3.21 8.31 1.64
C HIS A 86 1.93 8.83 1.00
N ALA A 87 1.45 8.22 -0.09
CA ALA A 87 0.17 8.57 -0.71
C ALA A 87 -1.04 8.19 0.16
N ALA A 88 -0.90 7.16 1.02
CA ALA A 88 -1.92 6.73 1.97
C ALA A 88 -1.97 7.57 3.25
N LEU A 89 -1.00 8.47 3.50
CA LEU A 89 -1.18 9.52 4.49
C LEU A 89 -2.32 10.43 4.02
N PRO A 90 -3.31 10.75 4.87
CA PRO A 90 -4.27 11.78 4.49
C PRO A 90 -3.47 13.04 4.11
N PRO A 91 -3.87 13.80 3.07
CA PRO A 91 -3.22 15.06 2.77
C PRO A 91 -3.19 15.84 4.09
N ALA A 92 -1.99 16.26 4.52
CA ALA A 92 -1.84 17.02 5.74
C ALA A 92 -2.84 18.17 5.67
N LEU A 93 -3.87 18.13 6.53
CA LEU A 93 -4.82 19.22 6.66
C LEU A 93 -3.96 20.49 6.84
N PRO A 94 -4.13 21.52 6.00
CA PRO A 94 -3.40 22.76 6.20
C PRO A 94 -3.65 23.23 7.65
N PRO A 95 -2.63 23.73 8.36
CA PRO A 95 -2.81 24.20 9.73
C PRO A 95 -3.96 25.21 9.76
N PRO A 96 -4.93 25.08 10.67
CA PRO A 96 -6.03 26.02 10.75
C PRO A 96 -5.48 27.41 11.07
N GLY A 97 -5.78 28.40 10.23
CA GLY A 97 -5.66 29.81 10.60
C GLY A 97 -4.49 30.61 10.04
N GLN A 98 -4.15 30.46 8.75
CA GLN A 98 -3.51 31.57 8.03
C GLN A 98 -4.58 32.41 7.33
N THR A 99 -5.24 33.28 8.08
CA THR A 99 -6.06 34.34 7.50
C THR A 99 -5.14 35.26 6.71
N PRO A 100 -5.36 35.49 5.39
CA PRO A 100 -4.61 36.51 4.68
C PRO A 100 -4.87 37.85 5.37
N ARG A 101 -3.82 38.48 5.91
CA ARG A 101 -3.92 39.86 6.43
C ARG A 101 -4.38 40.76 5.30
N GLN A 102 -5.67 41.11 5.31
CA GLN A 102 -6.19 42.13 4.41
C GLN A 102 -5.50 43.45 4.74
N ARG A 103 -4.69 43.96 3.81
CA ARG A 103 -4.17 45.32 3.84
C ARG A 103 -5.37 46.27 3.73
N PRO A 104 -5.58 47.19 4.68
CA PRO A 104 -6.64 48.18 4.54
C PRO A 104 -6.29 49.10 3.37
N VAL A 105 -7.20 49.21 2.41
CA VAL A 105 -7.15 50.22 1.36
C VAL A 105 -7.64 51.52 1.98
N LEU A 106 -6.75 52.49 2.21
CA LEU A 106 -7.16 53.86 2.55
C LEU A 106 -7.92 54.46 1.36
N ARG A 107 -9.11 55.01 1.64
CA ARG A 107 -9.87 55.87 0.73
C ARG A 107 -9.59 57.33 1.07
#